data_AF-A0A6M3M2P8-F1
#
_entry.id   AF-A0A6M3M2P8-F1
#
_cell.length_a   1.000
_cell.length_b   1.000
_cell.length_c   1.000
_cell.angle_alpha   90.00
_cell.angle_beta   90.00
_cell.angle_gamma   90.00
#
_symmetry.space_group_name_H-M   'P 1'
#
loop_
_entity.id
_entity.type
_entity.pdbx_description
1 polymer ?
#
loop_
_entity_poly.entity_id
_entity_poly.type
_entity_poly.pdbx_seq_one_letter_code
_entity_poly.pdbx_strand_id
1 'polypeptide(L)' 'MKVYDTPKIKGMSLEESITLIPLNTILLGYMGSIAHGTYIPSEDPNSIDDKDIMGVCVASEYVYLGLDKFEQREK' A
#
# COMPACT_ATOMS: atom_id res chain seq x y z
N MET A 1 14.72 -4.08 16.25
CA MET A 1 13.95 -3.43 15.17
C MET A 1 12.53 -3.23 15.68
N LYS A 2 12.00 -2.00 15.68
CA LYS A 2 10.58 -1.78 16.04
C LYS A 2 9.73 -2.23 14.86
N VAL A 3 8.86 -3.21 15.09
CA VAL A 3 7.84 -3.60 14.12
C VAL A 3 6.70 -2.59 14.30
N TYR A 4 6.40 -1.83 13.25
CA TYR A 4 5.24 -0.94 13.24
C TYR A 4 4.01 -1.76 12.88
N ASP A 5 2.86 -1.44 13.49
CA ASP A 5 1.61 -2.11 13.17
C ASP A 5 1.29 -1.94 11.69
N THR A 6 1.08 -3.05 10.98
CA THR A 6 0.69 -3.00 9.57
C THR A 6 -0.71 -2.39 9.46
N PRO A 7 -0.91 -1.37 8.61
CA PRO A 7 -2.24 -0.80 8.38
C PRO A 7 -3.19 -1.87 7.83
N LYS A 8 -4.35 -2.07 8.48
CA LYS A 8 -5.39 -2.97 7.97
C LYS A 8 -6.22 -2.26 6.90
N ILE A 9 -6.28 -2.82 5.70
CA ILE A 9 -7.14 -2.29 4.63
C ILE A 9 -8.59 -2.66 4.93
N LYS A 10 -9.49 -1.67 4.88
CA LYS A 10 -10.93 -1.91 5.10
C LYS A 10 -11.46 -2.86 4.02
N GLY A 11 -12.12 -3.93 4.45
CA GLY A 11 -12.67 -4.95 3.56
C GLY A 11 -11.71 -6.08 3.19
N MET A 12 -10.47 -6.05 3.69
CA MET A 12 -9.49 -7.13 3.53
C MET A 12 -9.19 -7.80 4.88
N SER A 13 -8.81 -9.08 4.83
CA SER A 13 -8.17 -9.77 5.93
C SER A 13 -6.79 -9.17 6.23
N LEU A 14 -6.22 -9.51 7.39
CA LEU A 14 -4.88 -9.08 7.75
C LEU A 14 -3.82 -9.67 6.81
N GLU A 15 -3.97 -10.93 6.42
CA GLU A 15 -3.06 -11.64 5.51
C GLU A 15 -3.05 -11.00 4.12
N GLU A 16 -4.22 -10.67 3.58
CA GLU A 16 -4.34 -9.94 2.30
C GLU A 16 -3.73 -8.54 2.41
N SER A 17 -3.95 -7.84 3.52
CA SER A 17 -3.39 -6.49 3.74
C SER A 17 -1.86 -6.52 3.79
N ILE A 18 -1.25 -7.50 4.46
CA ILE A 18 0.21 -7.69 4.53
C ILE A 18 0.78 -8.07 3.16
N THR A 19 0.02 -8.79 2.35
CA THR A 19 0.41 -9.14 0.98
C THR A 19 0.44 -7.91 0.06
N LEU A 20 -0.38 -6.90 0.31
CA LEU A 20 -0.40 -5.65 -0.47
C LEU A 20 0.56 -4.59 0.07
N ILE A 21 0.62 -4.42 1.39
CA ILE A 21 1.40 -3.36 2.05
C ILE A 21 2.72 -3.96 2.56
N PRO A 22 3.88 -3.50 2.07
CA PRO A 22 5.17 -3.96 2.59
C PRO A 22 5.29 -3.85 4.10
N LEU A 23 5.87 -4.88 4.72
CA LEU A 23 6.34 -4.78 6.10
C LEU A 23 7.30 -3.58 6.21
N ASN A 24 7.27 -2.88 7.35
CA ASN A 24 8.00 -1.63 7.58
C ASN A 24 7.53 -0.43 6.74
N THR A 25 6.29 -0.46 6.23
CA THR A 25 5.62 0.76 5.79
C THR A 25 5.42 1.70 6.98
N ILE A 26 5.99 2.90 6.89
CA ILE A 26 5.96 3.92 7.94
C ILE A 26 4.92 5.01 7.65
N LEU A 27 4.46 5.10 6.40
CA LEU A 27 3.38 5.99 5.97
C LEU A 27 2.57 5.29 4.89
N LEU A 28 1.25 5.32 5.02
CA LEU A 28 0.32 4.86 3.99
C LEU A 28 -0.71 5.96 3.76
N GLY A 29 -0.92 6.34 2.50
CA GLY A 29 -1.86 7.40 2.12
C GLY A 29 -2.62 7.06 0.85
N TYR A 30 -3.74 7.76 0.66
CA TYR A 30 -4.44 7.75 -0.62
C TYR A 30 -3.67 8.58 -1.64
N MET A 31 -3.70 8.12 -2.89
CA MET A 31 -3.22 8.85 -4.06
C MET A 31 -4.39 9.01 -5.05
N GLY A 32 -4.13 9.66 -6.19
CA GLY A 32 -5.11 9.75 -7.27
C GLY A 32 -6.33 10.62 -6.91
N SER A 33 -7.50 10.22 -7.39
CA SER A 33 -8.72 11.05 -7.31
C SER A 33 -9.17 11.33 -5.87
N ILE A 34 -8.91 10.43 -4.93
CA ILE A 34 -9.19 10.67 -3.50
C ILE A 34 -8.29 11.80 -2.96
N ALA A 35 -7.00 11.77 -3.27
CA ALA A 35 -6.06 12.81 -2.81
C ALA A 35 -6.36 14.19 -3.44
N HIS A 36 -6.90 14.19 -4.67
CA HIS A 36 -7.27 15.40 -5.40
C HIS A 36 -8.72 15.87 -5.16
N GLY A 37 -9.53 15.12 -4.40
CA GLY A 37 -10.92 15.47 -4.11
C GLY A 37 -11.87 15.33 -5.32
N THR A 38 -11.49 14.53 -6.32
CA THR A 38 -12.28 14.27 -7.53
C THR A 38 -12.87 12.85 -7.55
N TYR A 39 -12.74 12.11 -6.45
CA TYR A 39 -13.20 10.72 -6.34
C TYR A 39 -14.71 10.59 -6.53
N ILE A 40 -15.12 9.75 -7.47
CA ILE A 40 -16.52 9.36 -7.66
C ILE A 40 -16.79 8.04 -6.92
N PRO A 41 -17.79 7.98 -6.01
CA PRO A 41 -18.14 6.75 -5.31
C PRO A 41 -18.69 5.65 -6.23
N SER A 42 -18.41 4.38 -5.89
CA SER A 42 -18.81 3.20 -6.67
C SER A 42 -20.31 3.00 -6.84
N GLU A 43 -21.14 3.68 -6.03
CA GLU A 43 -22.59 3.67 -6.16
C GLU A 43 -23.09 4.51 -7.34
N ASP A 44 -22.26 5.40 -7.89
CA ASP A 44 -22.58 6.17 -9.10
C ASP A 44 -22.40 5.29 -10.36
N PRO A 45 -23.40 5.19 -11.25
CA PRO A 45 -23.32 4.37 -12.46
C PRO A 45 -22.23 4.82 -13.45
N ASN A 46 -21.73 6.05 -13.33
CA ASN A 46 -20.63 6.58 -14.14
C ASN A 46 -19.28 6.52 -13.42
N SER A 47 -19.21 5.94 -12.22
CA SER A 47 -17.96 5.76 -11.49
C SER A 47 -17.03 4.83 -12.25
N ILE A 48 -15.86 5.33 -12.61
CA ILE A 48 -14.74 4.56 -13.16
C ILE A 48 -13.54 4.53 -12.22
N ASP A 49 -13.63 5.26 -11.11
CA ASP A 49 -12.54 5.46 -10.17
C ASP A 49 -12.32 4.21 -9.30
N ASP A 50 -11.07 3.85 -9.11
CA ASP A 50 -10.60 2.95 -8.08
C ASP A 50 -9.99 3.72 -6.89
N LYS A 51 -9.51 2.98 -5.89
CA LYS A 51 -8.87 3.56 -4.70
C LYS A 51 -7.38 3.32 -4.75
N ASP A 52 -6.64 4.33 -5.17
CA ASP A 52 -5.19 4.29 -5.20
C ASP A 52 -4.58 4.52 -3.82
N ILE A 53 -3.56 3.73 -3.48
CA ILE A 53 -2.77 3.88 -2.26
C ILE A 53 -1.28 3.96 -2.59
N MET A 54 -0.53 4.74 -1.80
CA MET A 54 0.93 4.78 -1.85
C MET A 54 1.50 4.63 -0.44
N GLY A 55 2.49 3.74 -0.33
CA GLY A 55 3.22 3.50 0.90
C GLY A 55 4.65 4.07 0.82
N VAL A 56 5.10 4.70 1.91
CA VAL A 56 6.52 4.94 2.16
C VAL A 56 6.99 3.91 3.18
N CYS A 57 8.04 3.18 2.85
CA CYS A 57 8.52 2.06 3.63
C CYS A 57 10.05 2.08 3.72
N VAL A 58 10.56 1.44 4.78
CA VAL A 58 12.00 1.22 4.95
C VAL A 58 12.28 -0.24 4.60
N ALA A 59 12.97 -0.45 3.48
CA ALA A 59 13.39 -1.78 3.05
C ALA A 59 14.34 -2.45 4.07
N SER A 60 14.50 -3.77 3.95
CA SER A 60 15.52 -4.50 4.71
C SER A 60 16.93 -4.03 4.35
N GLU A 61 17.89 -4.14 5.26
CA GLU A 61 19.29 -3.79 5.02
C GLU A 61 19.89 -4.49 3.79
N TYR A 62 19.48 -5.74 3.53
CA TYR A 62 19.89 -6.52 2.36
C TYR A 62 19.56 -5.84 1.02
N VAL A 63 18.46 -5.09 0.95
CA VAL A 63 18.09 -4.32 -0.24
C VAL A 63 19.09 -3.19 -0.47
N TYR A 64 19.44 -2.46 0.58
CA TYR A 64 20.41 -1.36 0.48
C TYR A 64 21.83 -1.85 0.19
N LEU A 65 22.15 -3.08 0.60
CA LEU A 65 23.40 -3.76 0.28
C LEU A 65 23.39 -4.38 -1.14
N GLY A 66 22.27 -4.33 -1.86
CA GLY A 66 22.14 -4.91 -3.20
C GLY A 66 22.07 -6.44 -3.24
N LEU A 67 21.80 -7.08 -2.10
CA LEU A 67 21.67 -8.53 -1.96
C LEU A 67 20.25 -9.01 -2.31
N ASP A 68 19.25 -8.15 -2.08
CA ASP A 68 17.84 -8.40 -2.41
C ASP A 68 17.27 -7.27 -3.27
N LYS A 69 16.14 -7.56 -3.95
CA LYS A 69 15.37 -6.55 -4.69
C LYS A 69 14.09 -6.21 -3.94
N PHE A 70 13.85 -4.92 -3.74
CA PHE A 70 12.62 -4.46 -3.08
C PHE A 70 11.37 -4.57 -3.97
N GLU A 71 11.58 -4.34 -5.25
CA GLU A 71 10.52 -4.05 -6.23
C GLU A 71 9.94 -5.31 -6.89
N GLN A 72 10.58 -6.46 -6.65
CA GLN A 72 10.21 -7.74 -7.25
C GLN A 72 9.90 -8.74 -6.14
N ARG A 73 8.61 -8.91 -5.83
CA ARG A 73 8.16 -10.13 -5.14
C ARG A 73 8.02 -11.21 -6.20
N GLU A 74 8.67 -12.37 -6.02
CA GLU A 74 8.39 -13.52 -6.88
C GLU A 74 6.89 -13.86 -6.76
N LYS A 75 6.26 -14.09 -7.90
CA LYS A 75 4.83 -14.41 -8.01
C LYS A 75 4.52 -15.81 -7.52
#